data_AF-A0A7K5KGP5-F1
#
_entry.id   AF-A0A7K5KGP5-F1
#
_cell.length_a   1.000
_cell.length_b   1.000
_cell.length_c   1.000
_cell.angle_alpha   90.00
_cell.angle_beta   90.00
_cell.angle_gamma   90.00
#
_symmetry.space_group_name_H-M   'P 1'
#
loop_
_entity.id
_entity.type
_entity.pdbx_description
1 polymer ?
#
loop_
_entity_poly.entity_id
_entity_poly.type
_entity_poly.pdbx_seq_one_letter_code
_entity_poly.pdbx_strand_id
1 'polypeptide(L)'
;IYQHLAESCMLTKQPEVPIDSLSWSELCVLVYENIDILVLDFRRAQDKISHLENVCKEKNDTMRDIQRSQEDAFQNIAEQLKAQEHCWQKEKRHLELQYSSFLAEAHARAKEYQAAAQQNRERMYALEKNQEKLAHENISLRNSLATVQRERSSLLAACALLSGALCPLYSQLCAMTSQKDLLQNQVNFYELLNQRVRTIVDTFPTEEENNQDEGRRRQRRAKDLVYVFRRAVIVVLAANRLRAAAQCSTSLFTWTNGLEGGNGIQVCVGESEGRVIQLHWWLQFCFTGYRDGADCLEALGWLTSSNLHSAIISSLSELQDVLSKPDPSSWLSGNSLINAARNSFSKLMDKLNLMLGTVPLNYPRCITYLEKDSLIQRLACGLLRVNTQAMEAGL
;
A
#
# COMPACT_ATOMS: atom_id res chain seq x y z
N ILE A 1 120.62 -4.17 -39.75
CA ILE A 1 120.73 -4.35 -41.22
C ILE A 1 121.92 -3.56 -41.78
N TYR A 2 122.04 -2.24 -41.52
CA TYR A 2 123.21 -1.44 -41.94
C TYR A 2 124.57 -1.91 -41.37
N GLN A 3 124.62 -2.50 -40.16
CA GLN A 3 125.86 -3.03 -39.57
C GLN A 3 126.36 -4.35 -40.19
N HIS A 4 125.45 -5.19 -40.69
CA HIS A 4 125.82 -6.48 -41.28
C HIS A 4 126.35 -6.36 -42.72
N LEU A 5 126.01 -5.27 -43.41
CA LEU A 5 126.47 -4.99 -44.77
C LEU A 5 127.92 -4.49 -44.83
N ALA A 6 128.40 -3.84 -43.76
CA ALA A 6 129.78 -3.35 -43.66
C ALA A 6 130.79 -4.48 -43.40
N GLU A 7 130.38 -5.57 -42.74
CA GLU A 7 131.23 -6.72 -42.44
C GLU A 7 131.37 -7.70 -43.62
N SER A 8 130.39 -7.72 -44.53
CA SER A 8 130.39 -8.60 -45.72
C SER A 8 131.17 -8.08 -46.94
N CYS A 9 131.79 -6.89 -46.85
CA CYS A 9 132.69 -6.35 -47.89
C CYS A 9 134.18 -6.70 -47.66
N MET A 10 134.45 -7.67 -46.79
CA MET A 10 135.80 -8.12 -46.47
C MET A 10 136.27 -9.17 -47.49
N LEU A 11 137.18 -8.73 -48.37
CA LEU A 11 138.32 -9.51 -48.88
C LEU A 11 138.02 -10.94 -49.34
N THR A 12 137.79 -11.13 -50.64
CA THR A 12 138.05 -12.44 -51.26
C THR A 12 139.04 -12.32 -52.40
N LYS A 13 140.24 -12.82 -52.08
CA LYS A 13 141.35 -13.31 -52.92
C LYS A 13 142.27 -12.27 -53.57
N GLN A 14 143.30 -11.89 -52.80
CA GLN A 14 144.64 -11.57 -53.32
C GLN A 14 145.18 -12.79 -54.10
N PRO A 15 145.84 -12.61 -55.27
CA PRO A 15 146.56 -13.72 -55.90
C PRO A 15 147.85 -14.02 -55.12
N GLU A 16 148.01 -15.27 -54.67
CA GLU A 16 149.14 -15.79 -53.88
C GLU A 16 150.47 -15.94 -54.67
N VAL A 17 150.67 -15.18 -55.76
CA VAL A 17 151.87 -15.33 -56.63
C VAL A 17 152.57 -13.97 -56.82
N PRO A 18 153.87 -13.83 -56.49
CA PRO A 18 154.62 -12.59 -56.71
C PRO A 18 154.81 -12.35 -58.21
N ILE A 19 154.39 -11.17 -58.68
CA ILE A 19 154.30 -10.79 -60.10
C ILE A 19 155.68 -10.76 -60.81
N ASP A 20 156.77 -10.68 -60.04
CA ASP A 20 158.13 -10.44 -60.55
C ASP A 20 158.87 -11.70 -61.07
N SER A 21 158.28 -12.90 -61.02
CA SER A 21 158.91 -14.14 -61.51
C SER A 21 158.13 -14.90 -62.60
N LEU A 22 157.02 -14.34 -63.08
CA LEU A 22 156.18 -14.98 -64.10
C LEU A 22 156.69 -14.62 -65.49
N SER A 23 156.86 -15.61 -66.36
CA SER A 23 157.05 -15.36 -67.79
C SER A 23 155.79 -14.70 -68.36
N TRP A 24 155.93 -13.87 -69.40
CA TRP A 24 154.80 -13.13 -69.99
C TRP A 24 153.66 -14.06 -70.44
N SER A 25 153.96 -15.32 -70.78
CA SER A 25 152.96 -16.37 -71.05
C SER A 25 152.16 -16.79 -69.82
N GLU A 26 152.78 -16.97 -68.66
CA GLU A 26 152.12 -17.42 -67.42
C GLU A 26 151.25 -16.31 -66.82
N LEU A 27 151.69 -15.05 -66.94
CA LEU A 27 150.91 -13.88 -66.52
C LEU A 27 149.66 -13.72 -67.39
N CYS A 28 149.77 -13.95 -68.69
CA CYS A 28 148.61 -14.01 -69.59
C CYS A 28 147.63 -15.13 -69.20
N VAL A 29 148.11 -16.35 -68.92
CA VAL A 29 147.24 -17.49 -68.51
C VAL A 29 146.51 -17.19 -67.20
N LEU A 30 147.22 -16.67 -66.19
CA LEU A 30 146.62 -16.30 -64.90
C LEU A 30 145.57 -15.18 -65.06
N VAL A 31 145.84 -14.20 -65.93
CA VAL A 31 144.88 -13.12 -66.25
C VAL A 31 143.66 -13.69 -66.98
N TYR A 32 143.85 -14.60 -67.95
CA TYR A 32 142.76 -15.27 -68.64
C TYR A 32 141.89 -16.12 -67.71
N GLU A 33 142.50 -16.91 -66.82
CA GLU A 33 141.77 -17.73 -65.84
C GLU A 33 141.01 -16.87 -64.83
N ASN A 34 141.62 -15.79 -64.31
CA ASN A 34 140.92 -14.87 -63.42
C ASN A 34 139.77 -14.16 -64.15
N ILE A 35 139.94 -13.76 -65.41
CA ILE A 35 138.86 -13.19 -66.23
C ILE A 35 137.74 -14.21 -66.43
N ASP A 36 138.05 -15.47 -66.72
CA ASP A 36 137.04 -16.50 -66.99
C ASP A 36 136.26 -16.87 -65.71
N ILE A 37 136.94 -16.95 -64.55
CA ILE A 37 136.30 -17.09 -63.23
C ILE A 37 135.41 -15.87 -62.95
N LEU A 38 135.89 -14.65 -63.20
CA LEU A 38 135.10 -13.44 -62.98
C LEU A 38 133.85 -13.41 -63.89
N VAL A 39 133.99 -13.87 -65.15
CA VAL A 39 132.89 -13.95 -66.11
C VAL A 39 131.87 -15.03 -65.72
N LEU A 40 132.34 -16.18 -65.19
CA LEU A 40 131.47 -17.23 -64.65
C LEU A 40 130.73 -16.78 -63.39
N ASP A 41 131.43 -16.12 -62.45
CA ASP A 41 130.82 -15.58 -61.24
C ASP A 41 129.87 -14.42 -61.55
N PHE A 42 130.20 -13.58 -62.54
CA PHE A 42 129.31 -12.54 -63.03
C PHE A 42 128.05 -13.14 -63.67
N ARG A 43 128.18 -14.17 -64.52
CA ARG A 43 127.02 -14.89 -65.09
C ARG A 43 126.17 -15.54 -63.99
N ARG A 44 126.78 -16.20 -63.01
CA ARG A 44 126.07 -16.79 -61.87
C ARG A 44 125.36 -15.73 -61.01
N ALA A 45 126.00 -14.59 -60.78
CA ALA A 45 125.41 -13.47 -60.07
C ALA A 45 124.23 -12.89 -60.86
N GLN A 46 124.36 -12.76 -62.18
CA GLN A 46 123.32 -12.29 -63.07
C GLN A 46 122.12 -13.24 -63.08
N ASP A 47 122.33 -14.56 -63.19
CA ASP A 47 121.26 -15.56 -63.09
C ASP A 47 120.54 -15.50 -61.73
N LYS A 48 121.31 -15.30 -60.64
CA LYS A 48 120.76 -15.16 -59.29
C LYS A 48 119.96 -13.88 -59.13
N ILE A 49 120.40 -12.77 -59.73
CA ILE A 49 119.65 -11.50 -59.78
C ILE A 49 118.34 -11.73 -60.55
N SER A 50 118.38 -12.33 -61.73
CA SER A 50 117.17 -12.61 -62.52
C SER A 50 116.19 -13.53 -61.79
N HIS A 51 116.67 -14.54 -61.06
CA HIS A 51 115.80 -15.37 -60.22
C HIS A 51 115.18 -14.57 -59.07
N LEU A 52 115.95 -13.77 -58.35
CA LEU A 52 115.45 -12.93 -57.26
C LEU A 52 114.45 -11.87 -57.76
N GLU A 53 114.67 -11.29 -58.94
CA GLU A 53 113.73 -10.39 -59.59
C GLU A 53 112.40 -11.10 -59.88
N ASN A 54 112.46 -12.33 -60.41
CA ASN A 54 111.26 -13.14 -60.65
C ASN A 54 110.52 -13.48 -59.35
N VAL A 55 111.22 -13.91 -58.30
CA VAL A 55 110.62 -14.21 -56.98
C VAL A 55 110.05 -12.95 -56.33
N CYS A 56 110.74 -11.81 -56.42
CA CYS A 56 110.23 -10.52 -55.94
C CYS A 56 108.98 -10.09 -56.69
N LYS A 57 108.94 -10.32 -58.01
CA LYS A 57 107.77 -10.04 -58.84
C LYS A 57 106.59 -10.93 -58.46
N GLU A 58 106.80 -12.24 -58.33
CA GLU A 58 105.77 -13.20 -57.90
C GLU A 58 105.25 -12.89 -56.50
N LYS A 59 106.14 -12.55 -55.56
CA LYS A 59 105.74 -12.11 -54.22
C LYS A 59 104.94 -10.80 -54.24
N ASN A 60 105.31 -9.85 -55.09
CA ASN A 60 104.53 -8.62 -55.26
C ASN A 60 103.17 -8.88 -55.90
N ASP A 61 103.09 -9.80 -56.87
CA ASP A 61 101.84 -10.18 -57.52
C ASP A 61 100.89 -10.86 -56.52
N THR A 62 101.39 -11.86 -55.78
CA THR A 62 100.63 -12.53 -54.71
C THR A 62 100.20 -11.56 -53.60
N MET A 63 101.07 -10.62 -53.19
CA MET A 63 100.71 -9.60 -52.20
C MET A 63 99.57 -8.70 -52.70
N ARG A 64 99.62 -8.27 -53.97
CA ARG A 64 98.54 -7.47 -54.58
C ARG A 64 97.25 -8.27 -54.67
N ASP A 65 97.31 -9.55 -55.00
CA ASP A 65 96.12 -10.40 -55.08
C ASP A 65 95.48 -10.64 -53.70
N ILE A 66 96.29 -10.89 -52.67
CA ILE A 66 95.81 -11.00 -51.28
C ILE A 66 95.17 -9.68 -50.83
N GLN A 67 95.82 -8.55 -51.10
CA GLN A 67 95.31 -7.24 -50.72
C GLN A 67 93.95 -6.95 -51.39
N ARG A 68 93.85 -7.20 -52.71
CA ARG A 68 92.57 -7.05 -53.43
C ARG A 68 91.50 -7.99 -52.87
N SER A 69 91.84 -9.26 -52.63
CA SER A 69 90.90 -10.22 -52.05
C SER A 69 90.42 -9.81 -50.65
N GLN A 70 91.28 -9.21 -49.82
CA GLN A 70 90.89 -8.69 -48.51
C GLN A 70 89.99 -7.47 -48.63
N GLU A 71 90.34 -6.52 -49.51
CA GLU A 71 89.52 -5.33 -49.77
C GLU A 71 88.12 -5.73 -50.27
N ASP A 72 88.02 -6.68 -51.20
CA ASP A 72 86.76 -7.22 -51.70
C ASP A 72 85.96 -7.92 -50.59
N ALA A 73 86.62 -8.71 -49.73
CA ALA A 73 85.97 -9.37 -48.60
C ALA A 73 85.44 -8.36 -47.58
N PHE A 74 86.20 -7.32 -47.23
CA PHE A 74 85.76 -6.25 -46.32
C PHE A 74 84.61 -5.44 -46.92
N GLN A 75 84.65 -5.15 -48.21
CA GLN A 75 83.58 -4.45 -48.90
C GLN A 75 82.28 -5.27 -48.87
N ASN A 76 82.36 -6.58 -49.15
CA ASN A 76 81.21 -7.49 -49.08
C ASN A 76 80.62 -7.56 -47.66
N ILE A 77 81.47 -7.70 -46.63
CA ILE A 77 81.03 -7.70 -45.23
C ILE A 77 80.36 -6.37 -44.86
N ALA A 78 80.92 -5.23 -45.28
CA ALA A 78 80.36 -3.91 -45.01
C ALA A 78 78.99 -3.71 -45.68
N GLU A 79 78.80 -4.22 -46.90
CA GLU A 79 77.52 -4.20 -47.60
C GLU A 79 76.47 -5.09 -46.92
N GLN A 80 76.85 -6.30 -46.49
CA GLN A 80 75.96 -7.20 -45.73
C GLN A 80 75.52 -6.57 -44.40
N LEU A 81 76.45 -5.96 -43.66
CA LEU A 81 76.14 -5.25 -42.41
C LEU A 81 75.15 -4.09 -42.63
N LYS A 82 75.36 -3.28 -43.68
CA LYS A 82 74.42 -2.19 -44.03
C LYS A 82 73.04 -2.73 -44.41
N ALA A 83 72.97 -3.81 -45.18
CA ALA A 83 71.71 -4.45 -45.54
C ALA A 83 70.97 -5.00 -44.31
N GLN A 84 71.71 -5.62 -43.38
CA GLN A 84 71.17 -6.14 -42.13
C GLN A 84 70.68 -5.02 -41.22
N GLU A 85 71.45 -3.95 -41.03
CA GLU A 85 71.04 -2.78 -40.25
C GLU A 85 69.77 -2.15 -40.83
N HIS A 86 69.69 -1.98 -42.15
CA HIS A 86 68.50 -1.47 -42.80
C HIS A 86 67.28 -2.38 -42.60
N CYS A 87 67.47 -3.71 -42.65
CA CYS A 87 66.41 -4.68 -42.38
C CYS A 87 65.88 -4.55 -40.94
N TRP A 88 66.78 -4.54 -39.95
CA TRP A 88 66.43 -4.36 -38.55
C TRP A 88 65.76 -3.02 -38.27
N GLN A 89 66.20 -1.95 -38.92
CA GLN A 89 65.60 -0.64 -38.74
C GLN A 89 64.19 -0.57 -39.34
N LYS A 90 63.94 -1.29 -40.44
CA LYS A 90 62.60 -1.43 -41.01
C LYS A 90 61.67 -2.22 -40.08
N GLU A 91 62.15 -3.34 -39.52
CA GLU A 91 61.40 -4.15 -38.57
C GLU A 91 61.09 -3.39 -37.28
N LYS A 92 62.08 -2.67 -36.73
CA LYS A 92 61.90 -1.79 -35.58
C LYS A 92 60.80 -0.76 -35.82
N ARG A 93 60.85 -0.02 -36.94
CA ARG A 93 59.82 0.97 -37.27
C ARG A 93 58.43 0.35 -37.43
N HIS A 94 58.35 -0.85 -38.01
CA HIS A 94 57.08 -1.56 -38.16
C HIS A 94 56.49 -1.96 -36.80
N LEU A 95 57.31 -2.51 -35.90
CA LEU A 95 56.89 -2.86 -34.55
C LEU A 95 56.48 -1.62 -33.74
N GLU A 96 57.27 -0.55 -33.78
CA GLU A 96 56.93 0.72 -33.13
C GLU A 96 55.58 1.25 -33.61
N LEU A 97 55.31 1.19 -34.91
CA LEU A 97 54.03 1.61 -35.47
C LEU A 97 52.89 0.70 -34.97
N GLN A 98 53.05 -0.62 -34.98
CA GLN A 98 52.05 -1.56 -34.48
C GLN A 98 51.76 -1.38 -32.98
N TYR A 99 52.79 -1.18 -32.15
CA TYR A 99 52.60 -0.92 -30.72
C TYR A 99 51.91 0.43 -30.50
N SER A 100 52.27 1.46 -31.26
CA SER A 100 51.62 2.76 -31.15
C SER A 100 50.13 2.70 -31.51
N SER A 101 49.76 1.96 -32.56
CA SER A 101 48.36 1.78 -32.95
C SER A 101 47.59 0.96 -31.91
N PHE A 102 48.19 -0.12 -31.40
CA PHE A 102 47.56 -0.94 -30.36
C PHE A 102 47.34 -0.17 -29.06
N LEU A 103 48.30 0.65 -28.63
CA LEU A 103 48.15 1.50 -27.45
C LEU A 103 47.07 2.57 -27.64
N ALA A 104 46.98 3.17 -28.82
CA ALA A 104 45.93 4.14 -29.13
C ALA A 104 44.53 3.49 -29.07
N GLU A 105 44.38 2.30 -29.64
CA GLU A 105 43.12 1.55 -29.61
C GLU A 105 42.75 1.11 -28.19
N ALA A 106 43.72 0.63 -27.40
CA ALA A 106 43.51 0.27 -26.00
C ALA A 106 43.07 1.49 -25.18
N HIS A 107 43.67 2.67 -25.41
CA HIS A 107 43.25 3.91 -24.77
C HIS A 107 41.87 4.37 -25.20
N ALA A 108 41.51 4.24 -26.48
CA ALA A 108 40.16 4.56 -26.96
C ALA A 108 39.11 3.67 -26.27
N ARG A 109 39.33 2.35 -26.26
CA ARG A 109 38.45 1.39 -25.57
C ARG A 109 38.35 1.66 -24.06
N ALA A 110 39.46 1.97 -23.40
CA ALA A 110 39.44 2.31 -21.97
C ALA A 110 38.60 3.55 -21.68
N LYS A 111 38.67 4.59 -22.53
CA LYS A 111 37.84 5.80 -22.41
C LYS A 111 36.36 5.50 -22.63
N GLU A 112 36.02 4.67 -23.62
CA GLU A 112 34.63 4.26 -23.88
C GLU A 112 34.05 3.50 -22.67
N TYR A 113 34.79 2.53 -22.12
CA TYR A 113 34.35 1.82 -20.91
C TYR A 113 34.21 2.75 -19.70
N GLN A 114 35.11 3.72 -19.54
CA GLN A 114 35.02 4.69 -18.47
C GLN A 114 33.76 5.56 -18.59
N ALA A 115 33.45 6.05 -19.80
CA ALA A 115 32.26 6.84 -20.06
C ALA A 115 30.97 6.02 -19.84
N ALA A 116 30.93 4.77 -20.32
CA ALA A 116 29.81 3.87 -20.09
C ALA A 116 29.62 3.55 -18.59
N ALA A 117 30.71 3.36 -17.84
CA ALA A 117 30.65 3.14 -16.40
C ALA A 117 30.14 4.37 -15.64
N GLN A 118 30.54 5.59 -16.04
CA GLN A 118 30.03 6.84 -15.48
C GLN A 118 28.53 7.00 -15.74
N GLN A 119 28.10 6.79 -16.99
CA GLN A 119 26.68 6.83 -17.36
C GLN A 119 25.85 5.82 -16.56
N ASN A 120 26.36 4.60 -16.40
CA ASN A 120 25.66 3.57 -15.61
C ASN A 120 25.61 3.91 -14.12
N ARG A 121 26.65 4.54 -13.55
CA ARG A 121 26.59 5.05 -12.17
C ARG A 121 25.53 6.13 -12.00
N GLU A 122 25.45 7.09 -12.92
CA GLU A 122 24.42 8.13 -12.88
C GLU A 122 23.01 7.54 -12.96
N ARG A 123 22.81 6.55 -13.85
CA ARG A 123 21.55 5.80 -13.94
C ARG A 123 21.21 5.06 -12.64
N MET A 124 22.21 4.42 -12.01
CA MET A 124 22.01 3.76 -10.72
C MET A 124 21.57 4.75 -9.64
N TYR A 125 22.24 5.90 -9.50
CA TYR A 125 21.82 6.93 -8.53
C TYR A 125 20.40 7.44 -8.79
N ALA A 126 20.01 7.60 -10.05
CA ALA A 126 18.64 7.98 -10.40
C ALA A 126 17.62 6.89 -10.03
N LEU A 127 17.97 5.61 -10.25
CA LEU A 127 17.13 4.47 -9.87
C LEU A 127 17.02 4.32 -8.35
N GLU A 128 18.10 4.48 -7.60
CA GLU A 128 18.10 4.45 -6.13
C GLU A 128 17.18 5.54 -5.56
N LYS A 129 17.29 6.78 -6.06
CA LYS A 129 16.40 7.88 -5.67
C LYS A 129 14.93 7.58 -5.98
N ASN A 130 14.66 6.97 -7.13
CA ASN A 130 13.30 6.56 -7.48
C ASN A 130 12.79 5.42 -6.59
N GLN A 131 13.64 4.46 -6.24
CA GLN A 131 13.30 3.38 -5.33
C GLN A 131 12.98 3.91 -3.93
N GLU A 132 13.78 4.84 -3.41
CA GLU A 132 13.48 5.53 -2.15
C GLU A 132 12.14 6.23 -2.23
N LYS A 133 11.90 7.03 -3.28
CA LYS A 133 10.63 7.74 -3.47
C LYS A 133 9.44 6.77 -3.48
N LEU A 134 9.52 5.69 -4.26
CA LEU A 134 8.47 4.67 -4.34
C LEU A 134 8.27 3.94 -3.02
N ALA A 135 9.33 3.70 -2.24
CA ALA A 135 9.22 3.11 -0.91
C ALA A 135 8.45 4.04 0.06
N HIS A 136 8.75 5.34 0.04
CA HIS A 136 8.01 6.33 0.83
C HIS A 136 6.54 6.43 0.41
N GLU A 137 6.27 6.45 -0.90
CA GLU A 137 4.90 6.43 -1.42
C GLU A 137 4.15 5.15 -1.03
N ASN A 138 4.81 3.98 -1.06
CA ASN A 138 4.21 2.72 -0.65
C ASN A 138 3.84 2.70 0.83
N ILE A 139 4.72 3.20 1.70
CA ILE A 139 4.44 3.34 3.14
C ILE A 139 3.27 4.30 3.36
N SER A 140 3.27 5.44 2.68
CA SER A 140 2.18 6.43 2.76
C SER A 140 0.83 5.84 2.33
N LEU A 141 0.80 5.12 1.20
CA LEU A 141 -0.40 4.44 0.69
C LEU A 141 -0.88 3.33 1.63
N ARG A 142 0.04 2.52 2.19
CA ARG A 142 -0.31 1.49 3.18
C ARG A 142 -0.94 2.09 4.43
N ASN A 143 -0.36 3.18 4.94
CA ASN A 143 -0.91 3.89 6.09
C ASN A 143 -2.31 4.46 5.78
N SER A 144 -2.49 5.08 4.61
CA SER A 144 -3.77 5.62 4.16
C SER A 144 -4.83 4.53 3.94
N LEU A 145 -4.44 3.36 3.43
CA LEU A 145 -5.34 2.22 3.30
C LEU A 145 -5.75 1.68 4.67
N ALA A 146 -4.81 1.57 5.61
CA ALA A 146 -5.10 1.13 6.96
C ALA A 146 -6.04 2.10 7.70
N THR A 147 -5.88 3.42 7.51
CA THR A 147 -6.82 4.41 8.07
C THR A 147 -8.20 4.28 7.44
N VAL A 148 -8.31 4.25 6.11
CA VAL A 148 -9.62 4.11 5.42
C VAL A 148 -10.33 2.81 5.80
N GLN A 149 -9.60 1.70 5.93
CA GLN A 149 -10.18 0.43 6.36
C GLN A 149 -10.72 0.51 7.78
N ARG A 150 -9.98 1.17 8.69
CA ARG A 150 -10.44 1.46 10.04
C ARG A 150 -11.71 2.32 10.00
N GLU A 151 -11.71 3.43 9.28
CA GLU A 151 -12.88 4.31 9.14
C GLU A 151 -14.12 3.58 8.61
N ARG A 152 -13.96 2.78 7.56
CA ARG A 152 -15.04 1.94 6.99
C ARG A 152 -15.58 0.95 8.02
N SER A 153 -14.71 0.31 8.79
CA SER A 153 -15.13 -0.64 9.82
C SER A 153 -15.93 0.05 10.95
N SER A 154 -15.57 1.30 11.32
CA SER A 154 -16.37 2.09 12.27
C SER A 154 -17.72 2.41 11.68
N LEU A 155 -17.78 2.93 10.46
CA LEU A 155 -19.06 3.28 9.85
C LEU A 155 -20.00 2.07 9.80
N LEU A 156 -19.50 0.90 9.40
CA LEU A 156 -20.26 -0.35 9.41
C LEU A 156 -20.70 -0.77 10.81
N ALA A 157 -19.81 -0.68 11.81
CA ALA A 157 -20.17 -0.97 13.19
C ALA A 157 -21.22 0.00 13.74
N ALA A 158 -21.15 1.29 13.40
CA ALA A 158 -22.15 2.29 13.73
C ALA A 158 -23.51 1.90 13.13
N CYS A 159 -23.54 1.55 11.85
CA CYS A 159 -24.76 1.10 11.17
C CYS A 159 -25.35 -0.15 11.83
N ALA A 160 -24.51 -1.11 12.22
CA ALA A 160 -24.95 -2.33 12.90
C ALA A 160 -25.53 -2.05 14.30
N LEU A 161 -24.90 -1.17 15.08
CA LEU A 161 -25.42 -0.78 16.40
C LEU A 161 -26.72 0.01 16.29
N LEU A 162 -26.82 0.94 15.34
CA LEU A 162 -28.03 1.74 15.11
C LEU A 162 -29.18 0.89 14.58
N SER A 163 -28.92 -0.04 13.65
CA SER A 163 -29.97 -0.96 13.16
C SER A 163 -30.44 -1.90 14.26
N GLY A 164 -29.50 -2.42 15.07
CA GLY A 164 -29.80 -3.23 16.24
C GLY A 164 -30.64 -2.51 17.30
N ALA A 165 -30.51 -1.19 17.43
CA ALA A 165 -31.35 -0.37 18.31
C ALA A 165 -32.70 0.02 17.66
N LEU A 166 -32.73 0.25 16.35
CA LEU A 166 -33.94 0.67 15.64
C LEU A 166 -35.00 -0.44 15.61
N CYS A 167 -34.60 -1.70 15.41
CA CYS A 167 -35.52 -2.84 15.36
C CYS A 167 -36.40 -2.96 16.62
N PRO A 168 -35.85 -3.03 17.85
CA PRO A 168 -36.66 -3.12 19.06
C PRO A 168 -37.48 -1.85 19.30
N LEU A 169 -36.93 -0.65 19.07
CA LEU A 169 -37.66 0.61 19.22
C LEU A 169 -38.86 0.69 18.27
N TYR A 170 -38.69 0.28 17.02
CA TYR A 170 -39.77 0.23 16.04
C TYR A 170 -40.84 -0.78 16.45
N SER A 171 -40.45 -1.98 16.92
CA SER A 171 -41.40 -2.98 17.41
C SER A 171 -42.23 -2.46 18.60
N GLN A 172 -41.58 -1.73 19.51
CA GLN A 172 -42.24 -1.09 20.65
C GLN A 172 -43.19 0.02 20.20
N LEU A 173 -42.79 0.84 19.24
CA LEU A 173 -43.65 1.88 18.65
C LEU A 173 -44.90 1.28 18.00
N CYS A 174 -44.75 0.20 17.23
CA CYS A 174 -45.88 -0.52 16.63
C CYS A 174 -46.85 -1.06 17.68
N ALA A 175 -46.31 -1.65 18.77
CA ALA A 175 -47.12 -2.13 19.88
C ALA A 175 -47.88 -0.98 20.57
N MET A 176 -47.21 0.14 20.87
CA MET A 176 -47.83 1.32 21.48
C MET A 176 -48.89 1.96 20.57
N THR A 177 -48.66 1.99 19.26
CA THR A 177 -49.63 2.52 18.30
C THR A 177 -50.89 1.65 18.26
N SER A 178 -50.71 0.32 18.25
CA SER A 178 -51.82 -0.63 18.32
C SER A 178 -52.61 -0.49 19.62
N GLN A 179 -51.93 -0.30 20.76
CA GLN A 179 -52.56 -0.02 22.04
C GLN A 179 -53.35 1.30 22.03
N LYS A 180 -52.79 2.36 21.44
CA LYS A 180 -53.47 3.66 21.31
C LYS A 180 -54.74 3.53 20.48
N ASP A 181 -54.69 2.85 19.32
CA ASP A 181 -55.86 2.69 18.44
C ASP A 181 -56.98 1.91 19.13
N LEU A 182 -56.62 0.87 19.89
CA LEU A 182 -57.59 0.13 20.70
C LEU A 182 -58.23 1.03 21.76
N LEU A 183 -57.44 1.78 22.52
CA LEU A 183 -57.95 2.71 23.54
C LEU A 183 -58.83 3.79 22.91
N GLN A 184 -58.46 4.32 21.75
CA GLN A 184 -59.26 5.30 21.03
C GLN A 184 -60.61 4.70 20.62
N ASN A 185 -60.64 3.46 20.12
CA ASN A 185 -61.88 2.77 19.79
C ASN A 185 -62.77 2.55 21.02
N GLN A 186 -62.18 2.25 22.18
CA GLN A 186 -62.91 2.11 23.44
C GLN A 186 -63.50 3.44 23.88
N VAL A 187 -62.72 4.54 23.85
CA VAL A 187 -63.22 5.88 24.16
C VAL A 187 -64.40 6.23 23.24
N ASN A 188 -64.26 6.02 21.93
CA ASN A 188 -65.33 6.26 20.97
C ASN A 188 -66.59 5.42 21.26
N PHE A 189 -66.42 4.15 21.65
CA PHE A 189 -67.53 3.27 22.02
C PHE A 189 -68.25 3.76 23.28
N TYR A 190 -67.51 4.15 24.33
CA TYR A 190 -68.10 4.68 25.56
C TYR A 190 -68.74 6.05 25.36
N GLU A 191 -68.17 6.91 24.51
CA GLU A 191 -68.80 8.17 24.11
C GLU A 191 -70.14 7.92 23.39
N LEU A 192 -70.18 6.97 22.46
CA LEU A 192 -71.42 6.56 21.78
C LEU A 192 -72.45 5.99 22.75
N LEU A 193 -72.02 5.15 23.70
CA LEU A 193 -72.89 4.60 24.73
C LEU A 193 -73.45 5.70 25.63
N ASN A 194 -72.60 6.63 26.07
CA ASN A 194 -73.01 7.78 26.88
C ASN A 194 -74.00 8.68 26.13
N GLN A 195 -73.79 8.91 24.83
CA GLN A 195 -74.76 9.62 23.99
C GLN A 195 -76.10 8.89 23.97
N ARG A 196 -76.12 7.57 23.75
CA ARG A 196 -77.36 6.76 23.75
C ARG A 196 -78.06 6.79 25.11
N VAL A 197 -77.32 6.68 26.22
CA VAL A 197 -77.89 6.76 27.57
C VAL A 197 -78.51 8.14 27.80
N ARG A 198 -77.83 9.22 27.41
CA ARG A 198 -78.41 10.59 27.48
C ARG A 198 -79.69 10.69 26.66
N THR A 199 -79.71 10.21 25.42
CA THR A 199 -80.92 10.18 24.59
C THR A 199 -82.07 9.39 25.24
N ILE A 200 -81.77 8.26 25.89
CA ILE A 200 -82.76 7.48 26.63
C ILE A 200 -83.29 8.26 27.84
N VAL A 201 -82.41 8.92 28.60
CA VAL A 201 -82.80 9.76 29.74
C VAL A 201 -83.67 10.93 29.28
N ASP A 202 -83.30 11.60 28.19
CA ASP A 202 -84.04 12.73 27.62
C ASP A 202 -85.39 12.31 27.00
N THR A 203 -85.56 11.03 26.65
CA THR A 203 -86.85 10.47 26.17
C THR A 203 -87.74 9.95 27.30
N PHE A 204 -87.24 9.84 28.53
CA PHE A 204 -88.12 9.67 29.68
C PHE A 204 -88.79 11.01 30.00
N PRO A 205 -90.13 11.08 30.06
CA PRO A 205 -90.80 12.32 30.44
C PRO A 205 -90.39 12.68 31.86
N THR A 206 -89.81 13.86 32.05
CA THR A 206 -89.64 14.47 33.37
C THR A 206 -91.05 14.62 33.95
N GLU A 207 -91.35 13.87 35.01
CA GLU A 207 -92.54 14.11 35.81
C GLU A 207 -92.36 15.48 36.48
N GLU A 208 -92.67 16.55 35.74
CA GLU A 208 -92.98 17.84 36.35
C GLU A 208 -94.28 17.63 37.13
N GLU A 209 -94.13 17.56 38.45
CA GLU A 209 -95.21 17.62 39.43
C GLU A 209 -96.01 18.92 39.27
N ASN A 210 -96.89 18.99 38.27
CA ASN A 210 -97.95 19.98 38.23
C ASN A 210 -99.14 19.45 39.02
N ASN A 211 -99.11 19.83 40.29
CA ASN A 211 -100.21 19.79 41.24
C ASN A 211 -101.50 20.34 40.63
N GLN A 212 -102.45 19.45 40.29
CA GLN A 212 -103.89 19.73 40.31
C GLN A 212 -104.67 18.45 39.98
N ASP A 213 -105.00 17.63 40.99
CA ASP A 213 -106.22 16.80 40.99
C ASP A 213 -106.48 16.17 42.38
N GLU A 214 -106.74 17.00 43.40
CA GLU A 214 -107.34 16.51 44.65
C GLU A 214 -108.82 16.19 44.42
N GLY A 215 -109.12 14.98 43.93
CA GLY A 215 -110.52 14.59 43.72
C GLY A 215 -110.84 13.12 43.53
N ARG A 216 -109.88 12.24 43.22
CA ARG A 216 -110.17 10.79 42.98
C ARG A 216 -109.06 9.85 43.49
N ARG A 217 -108.76 9.90 44.78
CA ARG A 217 -107.62 9.19 45.43
C ARG A 217 -107.84 7.74 45.89
N ARG A 218 -108.96 7.06 45.55
CA ARG A 218 -109.19 5.65 45.99
C ARG A 218 -109.23 4.59 44.90
N GLN A 219 -109.42 4.94 43.61
CA GLN A 219 -109.42 3.96 42.51
C GLN A 219 -108.13 3.95 41.67
N ARG A 220 -107.21 4.92 41.90
CA ARG A 220 -105.89 5.01 41.22
C ARG A 220 -104.79 4.17 41.89
N ARG A 221 -104.89 3.85 43.19
CA ARG A 221 -103.79 3.19 43.96
C ARG A 221 -103.40 1.80 43.44
N ALA A 222 -104.35 0.99 42.95
CA ALA A 222 -104.03 -0.32 42.39
C ALA A 222 -103.40 -0.22 40.98
N LYS A 223 -103.81 0.76 40.16
CA LYS A 223 -103.20 1.03 38.86
C LYS A 223 -101.81 1.65 38.99
N ASP A 224 -101.60 2.51 39.98
CA ASP A 224 -100.28 3.06 40.35
C ASP A 224 -99.33 1.97 40.84
N LEU A 225 -99.78 1.06 41.71
CA LEU A 225 -98.93 -0.04 42.18
C LEU A 225 -98.55 -1.00 41.04
N VAL A 226 -99.46 -1.25 40.09
CA VAL A 226 -99.14 -2.04 38.88
C VAL A 226 -98.17 -1.29 37.97
N TYR A 227 -98.30 0.03 37.84
CA TYR A 227 -97.39 0.86 37.06
C TYR A 227 -95.99 0.93 37.69
N VAL A 228 -95.90 1.09 39.00
CA VAL A 228 -94.65 1.04 39.79
C VAL A 228 -94.02 -0.35 39.70
N PHE A 229 -94.81 -1.42 39.80
CA PHE A 229 -94.33 -2.79 39.62
C PHE A 229 -93.77 -3.01 38.20
N ARG A 230 -94.46 -2.54 37.16
CA ARG A 230 -93.97 -2.63 35.77
C ARG A 230 -92.69 -1.83 35.56
N ARG A 231 -92.59 -0.61 36.11
CA ARG A 231 -91.34 0.18 36.10
C ARG A 231 -90.22 -0.57 36.82
N ALA A 232 -90.48 -1.10 38.02
CA ALA A 232 -89.49 -1.87 38.78
C ALA A 232 -89.03 -3.12 38.01
N VAL A 233 -89.94 -3.87 37.40
CA VAL A 233 -89.61 -5.06 36.59
C VAL A 233 -88.79 -4.68 35.35
N ILE A 234 -89.12 -3.59 34.65
CA ILE A 234 -88.33 -3.11 33.50
C ILE A 234 -86.92 -2.71 33.93
N VAL A 235 -86.78 -2.00 35.06
CA VAL A 235 -85.47 -1.61 35.62
C VAL A 235 -84.66 -2.84 36.02
N VAL A 236 -85.28 -3.82 36.68
CA VAL A 236 -84.62 -5.08 37.07
C VAL A 236 -84.20 -5.90 35.83
N LEU A 237 -85.04 -5.97 34.79
CA LEU A 237 -84.70 -6.65 33.53
C LEU A 237 -83.58 -5.94 32.79
N ALA A 238 -83.56 -4.61 32.77
CA ALA A 238 -82.49 -3.82 32.19
C ALA A 238 -81.17 -4.02 32.96
N ALA A 239 -81.22 -4.01 34.30
CA ALA A 239 -80.07 -4.28 35.16
C ALA A 239 -79.53 -5.72 34.96
N ASN A 240 -80.40 -6.72 34.83
CA ASN A 240 -79.98 -8.10 34.57
C ASN A 240 -79.36 -8.28 33.17
N ARG A 241 -79.88 -7.58 32.16
CA ARG A 241 -79.28 -7.58 30.80
C ARG A 241 -77.93 -6.88 30.77
N LEU A 242 -77.79 -5.77 31.49
CA LEU A 242 -76.50 -5.07 31.67
C LEU A 242 -75.48 -5.96 32.41
N ARG A 243 -75.92 -6.65 33.48
CA ARG A 243 -75.09 -7.60 34.21
C ARG A 243 -74.65 -8.78 33.33
N ALA A 244 -75.55 -9.33 32.50
CA ALA A 244 -75.19 -10.39 31.55
C ALA A 244 -74.17 -9.90 30.50
N ALA A 245 -74.34 -8.68 29.98
CA ALA A 245 -73.38 -8.08 29.05
C ALA A 245 -71.99 -7.86 29.70
N ALA A 246 -71.96 -7.43 30.97
CA ALA A 246 -70.72 -7.26 31.74
C ALA A 246 -70.03 -8.60 32.09
N GLN A 247 -70.79 -9.68 32.28
CA GLN A 247 -70.24 -11.02 32.51
C GLN A 247 -69.64 -11.64 31.23
N CYS A 248 -70.17 -11.29 30.05
CA CYS A 248 -69.61 -11.69 28.76
C CYS A 248 -68.36 -10.87 28.34
N SER A 249 -68.07 -9.75 29.01
CA SER A 249 -66.84 -8.97 28.80
C SER A 249 -65.72 -9.44 29.74
N THR A 250 -65.26 -10.68 29.59
CA THR A 250 -64.13 -11.22 30.38
C THR A 250 -62.84 -11.30 29.56
N SER A 251 -61.78 -10.73 30.14
CA SER A 251 -60.39 -10.63 29.67
C SER A 251 -60.09 -9.58 28.58
N LEU A 252 -59.82 -8.34 29.00
CA LEU A 252 -59.28 -7.31 28.11
C LEU A 252 -57.74 -7.22 28.14
N PHE A 253 -57.08 -7.88 29.09
CA PHE A 253 -55.63 -7.82 29.24
C PHE A 253 -55.09 -9.19 29.66
N THR A 254 -54.12 -9.69 28.91
CA THR A 254 -53.32 -10.86 29.29
C THR A 254 -51.87 -10.39 29.47
N TRP A 255 -51.36 -10.52 30.69
CA TRP A 255 -49.95 -10.24 30.98
C TRP A 255 -49.11 -11.42 30.52
N THR A 256 -48.20 -11.20 29.57
CA THR A 256 -47.12 -12.13 29.29
C THR A 256 -45.82 -11.51 29.77
N ASN A 257 -45.10 -12.26 30.60
CA ASN A 257 -43.73 -11.91 30.99
C ASN A 257 -42.83 -12.24 29.80
N GLY A 258 -42.62 -11.26 28.92
CA GLY A 258 -41.70 -11.39 27.79
C GLY A 258 -40.27 -11.59 28.29
N LEU A 259 -39.60 -12.62 27.76
CA LEU A 259 -38.23 -13.00 28.07
C LEU A 259 -37.23 -11.84 27.94
N GLU A 260 -36.35 -11.77 28.93
CA GLU A 260 -35.01 -11.17 28.92
C GLU A 260 -34.90 -9.63 28.80
N GLY A 261 -34.99 -8.98 29.96
CA GLY A 261 -34.04 -7.90 30.29
C GLY A 261 -34.53 -6.46 30.27
N GLY A 262 -35.84 -6.20 30.37
CA GLY A 262 -36.38 -4.85 30.57
C GLY A 262 -37.40 -4.80 31.71
N ASN A 263 -37.20 -3.92 32.69
CA ASN A 263 -38.11 -3.68 33.82
C ASN A 263 -39.39 -2.93 33.40
N GLY A 264 -40.09 -3.41 32.38
CA GLY A 264 -41.34 -2.81 31.89
C GLY A 264 -42.45 -3.86 31.79
N ILE A 265 -43.57 -3.61 32.45
CA ILE A 265 -44.79 -4.42 32.30
C ILE A 265 -45.32 -4.19 30.87
N GLN A 266 -45.16 -5.18 29.99
CA GLN A 266 -45.80 -5.17 28.68
C GLN A 266 -47.20 -5.77 28.80
N VAL A 267 -48.21 -4.98 28.46
CA VAL A 267 -49.61 -5.40 28.43
C VAL A 267 -50.00 -5.72 27.00
N CYS A 268 -50.14 -7.00 26.66
CA CYS A 268 -50.64 -7.46 25.37
C CYS A 268 -52.09 -7.93 25.51
N VAL A 269 -52.91 -7.65 24.49
CA VAL A 269 -54.28 -8.16 24.38
C VAL A 269 -54.30 -9.26 23.33
N GLY A 270 -55.08 -10.32 23.58
CA GLY A 270 -55.08 -11.61 22.91
C GLY A 270 -54.94 -11.61 21.38
N GLU A 271 -54.38 -12.72 20.88
CA GLU A 271 -54.11 -13.01 19.48
C GLU A 271 -55.30 -12.73 18.56
N SER A 272 -55.12 -11.76 17.66
CA SER A 272 -55.75 -11.77 16.35
C SER A 272 -54.70 -12.31 15.39
N GLU A 273 -54.77 -13.60 15.05
CA GLU A 273 -53.99 -14.18 13.95
C GLU A 273 -54.07 -13.26 12.71
N GLY A 274 -52.90 -12.99 12.12
CA GLY A 274 -52.80 -12.55 10.73
C GLY A 274 -52.83 -11.05 10.46
N ARG A 275 -51.74 -10.33 10.76
CA ARG A 275 -51.36 -9.10 10.02
C ARG A 275 -49.84 -8.94 9.89
N VAL A 276 -49.19 -9.89 9.22
CA VAL A 276 -47.79 -9.75 8.75
C VAL A 276 -47.70 -8.85 7.48
N ILE A 277 -48.82 -8.35 6.95
CA ILE A 277 -48.87 -7.69 5.63
C ILE A 277 -48.65 -6.16 5.66
N GLN A 278 -48.47 -5.51 6.82
CA GLN A 278 -48.40 -4.03 6.89
C GLN A 278 -47.00 -3.40 6.93
N LEU A 279 -45.92 -4.18 6.86
CA LEU A 279 -44.56 -3.61 6.76
C LEU A 279 -44.33 -2.86 5.44
N HIS A 280 -44.91 -3.34 4.33
CA HIS A 280 -44.74 -2.72 3.01
C HIS A 280 -45.52 -1.40 2.86
N TRP A 281 -46.71 -1.30 3.46
CA TRP A 281 -47.57 -0.13 3.27
C TRP A 281 -47.10 1.11 4.05
N TRP A 282 -46.51 0.92 5.23
CA TRP A 282 -46.01 2.03 6.05
C TRP A 282 -44.64 2.55 5.62
N LEU A 283 -43.74 1.67 5.17
CA LEU A 283 -42.46 2.09 4.55
C LEU A 283 -42.70 2.96 3.31
N GLN A 284 -43.74 2.64 2.53
CA GLN A 284 -44.12 3.43 1.36
C GLN A 284 -44.79 4.77 1.71
N PHE A 285 -45.52 4.86 2.82
CA PHE A 285 -46.13 6.11 3.29
C PHE A 285 -45.10 7.08 3.90
N CYS A 286 -44.13 6.58 4.67
CA CYS A 286 -43.07 7.41 5.24
C CYS A 286 -42.09 7.96 4.18
N PHE A 287 -41.82 7.21 3.11
CA PHE A 287 -40.93 7.68 2.03
C PHE A 287 -41.59 8.63 1.03
N THR A 288 -42.92 8.74 0.99
CA THR A 288 -43.65 9.57 0.01
C THR A 288 -44.13 10.91 0.55
N GLY A 289 -44.00 11.17 1.86
CA GLY A 289 -44.43 12.40 2.52
C GLY A 289 -43.42 13.56 2.50
N TYR A 290 -42.14 13.31 2.20
CA TYR A 290 -41.13 14.36 2.12
C TYR A 290 -41.12 15.00 0.73
N ARG A 291 -41.95 16.03 0.56
CA ARG A 291 -41.99 16.87 -0.65
C ARG A 291 -41.49 18.28 -0.34
N ASP A 292 -40.31 18.37 0.25
CA ASP A 292 -39.51 19.61 0.21
C ASP A 292 -38.05 19.28 -0.13
N GLY A 293 -37.57 19.82 -1.24
CA GLY A 293 -36.23 19.50 -1.78
C GLY A 293 -35.09 20.11 -0.96
N ALA A 294 -35.38 21.10 -0.12
CA ALA A 294 -34.41 21.78 0.73
C ALA A 294 -33.96 20.90 1.92
N ASP A 295 -34.90 20.19 2.55
CA ASP A 295 -34.64 19.34 3.72
C ASP A 295 -33.74 18.13 3.36
N CYS A 296 -33.86 17.62 2.13
CA CYS A 296 -33.02 16.53 1.63
C CYS A 296 -31.55 16.96 1.45
N LEU A 297 -31.30 18.20 1.04
CA LEU A 297 -29.96 18.76 0.87
C LEU A 297 -29.29 19.01 2.23
N GLU A 298 -30.04 19.49 3.21
CA GLU A 298 -29.55 19.67 4.58
C GLU A 298 -29.24 18.34 5.27
N ALA A 299 -30.12 17.33 5.11
CA ALA A 299 -29.87 15.97 5.59
C ALA A 299 -28.63 15.34 4.94
N LEU A 300 -28.43 15.54 3.63
CA LEU A 300 -27.25 15.05 2.92
C LEU A 300 -25.98 15.77 3.35
N GLY A 301 -26.04 17.09 3.60
CA GLY A 301 -24.95 17.88 4.17
C GLY A 301 -24.57 17.44 5.58
N TRP A 302 -25.55 17.08 6.42
CA TRP A 302 -25.31 16.55 7.76
C TRP A 302 -24.67 15.15 7.71
N LEU A 303 -25.21 14.25 6.87
CA LEU A 303 -24.71 12.89 6.68
C LEU A 303 -23.29 12.83 6.07
N THR A 304 -22.92 13.84 5.29
CA THR A 304 -21.57 13.97 4.70
C THR A 304 -20.63 14.85 5.52
N SER A 305 -21.06 15.32 6.70
CA SER A 305 -20.26 16.23 7.52
C SER A 305 -19.02 15.53 8.12
N SER A 306 -17.88 16.23 8.08
CA SER A 306 -16.62 15.76 8.70
C SER A 306 -16.73 15.64 10.23
N ASN A 307 -17.58 16.47 10.84
CA ASN A 307 -17.87 16.44 12.27
C ASN A 307 -18.62 15.15 12.64
N LEU A 308 -19.60 14.72 11.84
CA LEU A 308 -20.28 13.43 12.04
C LEU A 308 -19.32 12.27 11.82
N HIS A 309 -18.52 12.30 10.75
CA HIS A 309 -17.52 11.26 10.45
C HIS A 309 -16.54 11.06 11.62
N SER A 310 -15.95 12.15 12.12
CA SER A 310 -15.04 12.10 13.27
C SER A 310 -15.73 11.70 14.57
N ALA A 311 -16.99 12.12 14.80
CA ALA A 311 -17.79 11.70 15.94
C ALA A 311 -18.07 10.19 15.92
N ILE A 312 -18.39 9.62 14.75
CA ILE A 312 -18.61 8.18 14.59
C ILE A 312 -17.32 7.40 14.84
N ILE A 313 -16.21 7.77 14.18
CA ILE A 313 -14.92 7.08 14.33
C ILE A 313 -14.44 7.11 15.79
N SER A 314 -14.46 8.30 16.41
CA SER A 314 -13.99 8.44 17.79
C SER A 314 -14.85 7.67 18.80
N SER A 315 -16.16 7.54 18.56
CA SER A 315 -17.06 6.78 19.44
C SER A 315 -16.89 5.26 19.33
N LEU A 316 -16.35 4.78 18.20
CA LEU A 316 -16.19 3.36 17.92
C LEU A 316 -14.74 2.86 18.04
N SER A 317 -13.82 3.73 18.42
CA SER A 317 -12.40 3.40 18.62
C SER A 317 -12.19 2.21 19.56
N GLU A 318 -12.84 2.20 20.72
CA GLU A 318 -12.75 1.10 21.69
C GLU A 318 -13.31 -0.22 21.14
N LEU A 319 -14.41 -0.18 20.38
CA LEU A 319 -14.98 -1.37 19.77
C LEU A 319 -14.07 -1.91 18.65
N GLN A 320 -13.44 -1.04 17.87
CA GLN A 320 -12.48 -1.44 16.85
C GLN A 320 -11.22 -2.06 17.43
N ASP A 321 -10.72 -1.55 18.55
CA ASP A 321 -9.55 -2.12 19.24
C ASP A 321 -9.83 -3.53 19.76
N VAL A 322 -11.09 -3.83 20.10
CA VAL A 322 -11.52 -5.19 20.47
C VAL A 322 -11.68 -6.08 19.24
N LEU A 323 -12.28 -5.56 18.15
CA LEU A 323 -12.53 -6.30 16.90
C LEU A 323 -11.26 -6.57 16.07
N SER A 324 -10.24 -5.73 16.20
CA SER A 324 -8.97 -5.87 15.45
C SER A 324 -8.04 -6.93 16.04
N LYS A 325 -8.35 -7.50 17.20
CA LYS A 325 -7.58 -8.59 17.79
C LYS A 325 -7.87 -9.89 17.03
N PRO A 326 -6.83 -10.58 16.51
CA PRO A 326 -6.99 -11.73 15.60
C PRO A 326 -7.42 -13.03 16.27
N ASP A 327 -7.73 -13.02 17.57
CA ASP A 327 -8.03 -14.24 18.32
C ASP A 327 -9.56 -14.43 18.50
N PRO A 328 -10.23 -15.26 17.68
CA PRO A 328 -11.65 -15.53 17.82
C PRO A 328 -12.02 -16.21 19.14
N SER A 329 -11.05 -16.83 19.84
CA SER A 329 -11.27 -17.41 21.17
C SER A 329 -11.42 -16.34 22.26
N SER A 330 -10.93 -15.13 22.03
CA SER A 330 -11.08 -13.98 22.94
C SER A 330 -12.48 -13.34 22.88
N TRP A 331 -13.16 -13.46 21.73
CA TRP A 331 -14.56 -13.02 21.54
C TRP A 331 -15.56 -13.89 22.31
N LEU A 332 -15.16 -15.09 22.75
CA LEU A 332 -15.96 -15.98 23.59
C LEU A 332 -16.11 -15.46 25.03
N SER A 333 -15.29 -14.49 25.46
CA SER A 333 -15.61 -13.68 26.64
C SER A 333 -16.63 -12.60 26.25
N GLY A 334 -17.85 -13.02 25.86
CA GLY A 334 -18.88 -12.15 25.28
C GLY A 334 -19.11 -10.85 26.06
N ASN A 335 -18.85 -10.84 27.37
CA ASN A 335 -18.91 -9.67 28.23
C ASN A 335 -18.00 -8.50 27.78
N SER A 336 -16.79 -8.75 27.25
CA SER A 336 -15.91 -7.64 26.84
C SER A 336 -16.41 -6.96 25.57
N LEU A 337 -16.87 -7.74 24.59
CA LEU A 337 -17.44 -7.25 23.35
C LEU A 337 -18.78 -6.52 23.59
N ILE A 338 -19.64 -7.11 24.43
CA ILE A 338 -20.92 -6.51 24.81
C ILE A 338 -20.71 -5.19 25.55
N ASN A 339 -19.76 -5.11 26.48
CA ASN A 339 -19.44 -3.87 27.19
C ASN A 339 -18.83 -2.82 26.25
N ALA A 340 -17.92 -3.20 25.36
CA ALA A 340 -17.36 -2.30 24.35
C ALA A 340 -18.44 -1.77 23.39
N ALA A 341 -19.36 -2.62 22.95
CA ALA A 341 -20.48 -2.25 22.10
C ALA A 341 -21.45 -1.29 22.83
N ARG A 342 -21.81 -1.59 24.08
CA ARG A 342 -22.65 -0.72 24.92
C ARG A 342 -22.02 0.66 25.15
N ASN A 343 -20.75 0.69 25.52
CA ASN A 343 -20.02 1.94 25.75
C ASN A 343 -19.89 2.75 24.46
N SER A 344 -19.56 2.09 23.34
CA SER A 344 -19.45 2.75 22.04
C SER A 344 -20.79 3.28 21.55
N PHE A 345 -21.88 2.53 21.76
CA PHE A 345 -23.23 2.96 21.44
C PHE A 345 -23.66 4.16 22.29
N SER A 346 -23.41 4.13 23.61
CA SER A 346 -23.71 5.28 24.49
C SER A 346 -22.97 6.53 24.03
N LYS A 347 -21.66 6.44 23.78
CA LYS A 347 -20.84 7.55 23.28
C LYS A 347 -21.31 8.07 21.92
N LEU A 348 -21.72 7.17 21.02
CA LEU A 348 -22.29 7.52 19.73
C LEU A 348 -23.59 8.30 19.91
N MET A 349 -24.51 7.80 20.73
CA MET A 349 -25.79 8.46 21.02
C MET A 349 -25.59 9.81 21.70
N ASP A 350 -24.67 9.94 22.67
CA ASP A 350 -24.37 11.22 23.33
C ASP A 350 -23.88 12.27 22.34
N LYS A 351 -22.97 11.89 21.42
CA LYS A 351 -22.49 12.81 20.38
C LYS A 351 -23.55 13.12 19.33
N LEU A 352 -24.34 12.14 18.92
CA LEU A 352 -25.46 12.37 18.01
C LEU A 352 -26.50 13.28 18.65
N ASN A 353 -26.81 13.12 19.93
CA ASN A 353 -27.72 13.98 20.68
C ASN A 353 -27.22 15.42 20.77
N LEU A 354 -25.92 15.64 20.97
CA LEU A 354 -25.33 16.98 20.93
C LEU A 354 -25.43 17.61 19.53
N MET A 355 -25.20 16.82 18.48
CA MET A 355 -25.25 17.28 17.08
C MET A 355 -26.68 17.49 16.56
N LEU A 356 -27.64 16.71 17.04
CA LEU A 356 -29.07 16.83 16.71
C LEU A 356 -29.75 17.90 17.57
N GLY A 357 -29.33 18.07 18.83
CA GLY A 357 -29.83 19.09 19.75
C GLY A 357 -29.46 20.53 19.36
N THR A 358 -28.47 20.70 18.48
CA THR A 358 -28.09 21.99 17.89
C THR A 358 -28.91 22.36 16.64
N VAL A 359 -29.72 21.44 16.10
CA VAL A 359 -30.64 21.75 15.00
C VAL A 359 -31.91 22.34 15.61
N PRO A 360 -32.29 23.59 15.30
CA PRO A 360 -33.56 24.14 15.73
C PRO A 360 -34.67 23.40 14.98
N LEU A 361 -35.15 22.28 15.51
CA LEU A 361 -36.37 21.65 15.03
C LEU A 361 -37.52 22.64 15.30
N ASN A 362 -37.91 23.40 14.26
CA ASN A 362 -39.21 24.06 14.16
C ASN A 362 -40.33 23.01 13.94
N TYR A 363 -40.34 21.96 14.75
CA TYR A 363 -41.50 21.11 14.96
C TYR A 363 -42.14 21.50 16.29
N PRO A 364 -43.48 21.43 16.42
CA PRO A 364 -44.15 21.75 17.67
C PRO A 364 -43.61 20.81 18.74
N ARG A 365 -42.75 21.34 19.63
CA ARG A 365 -42.18 20.70 20.82
C ARG A 365 -42.31 19.18 20.80
N CYS A 366 -41.27 18.48 20.33
CA CYS A 366 -41.07 17.12 20.80
C CYS A 366 -40.75 17.25 22.30
N ILE A 367 -41.80 17.12 23.11
CA ILE A 367 -41.75 17.23 24.56
C ILE A 367 -40.76 16.15 25.01
N THR A 368 -39.61 16.57 25.51
CA THR A 368 -38.83 15.78 26.46
C THR A 368 -39.75 15.50 27.64
N TYR A 369 -40.52 14.42 27.55
CA TYR A 369 -41.36 13.92 28.64
C TYR A 369 -40.40 13.38 29.70
N LEU A 370 -39.92 14.30 30.52
CA LEU A 370 -39.49 14.00 31.87
C LEU A 370 -40.71 13.36 32.56
N GLU A 371 -40.77 12.03 32.51
CA GLU A 371 -41.32 11.02 33.44
C GLU A 371 -42.21 11.45 34.64
N LYS A 372 -43.05 12.49 34.50
CA LYS A 372 -43.96 12.94 35.57
C LYS A 372 -45.43 12.99 35.17
N ASP A 373 -45.75 12.78 33.90
CA ASP A 373 -47.12 12.77 33.37
C ASP A 373 -47.31 11.77 32.21
N SER A 374 -46.51 10.70 32.18
CA SER A 374 -46.66 9.71 31.12
C SER A 374 -48.04 9.05 31.19
N LEU A 375 -48.62 8.73 30.03
CA LEU A 375 -49.88 7.99 29.95
C LEU A 375 -49.80 6.69 30.77
N ILE A 376 -48.62 6.08 30.82
CA ILE A 376 -48.30 4.89 31.61
C ILE A 376 -48.48 5.19 33.12
N GLN A 377 -47.96 6.31 33.62
CA GLN A 377 -48.13 6.71 35.01
C GLN A 377 -49.59 7.08 35.32
N ARG A 378 -50.29 7.78 34.42
CA ARG A 378 -51.71 8.10 34.59
C ARG A 378 -52.61 6.86 34.56
N LEU A 379 -52.29 5.89 33.69
CA LEU A 379 -52.95 4.59 33.65
C LEU A 379 -52.63 3.75 34.88
N ALA A 380 -51.36 3.70 35.30
CA ALA A 380 -50.96 2.98 36.51
C ALA A 380 -51.64 3.57 37.75
N CYS A 381 -51.61 4.89 37.94
CA CYS A 381 -52.31 5.56 39.04
C CYS A 381 -53.83 5.42 38.92
N GLY A 382 -54.40 5.50 37.72
CA GLY A 382 -55.83 5.32 37.48
C GLY A 382 -56.30 3.90 37.80
N LEU A 383 -55.57 2.89 37.33
CA LEU A 383 -55.82 1.47 37.62
C LEU A 383 -55.61 1.16 39.10
N LEU A 384 -54.57 1.72 39.74
CA LEU A 384 -54.36 1.58 41.18
C LEU A 384 -55.52 2.18 41.98
N ARG A 385 -56.05 3.33 41.54
CA ARG A 385 -57.20 3.99 42.17
C ARG A 385 -58.50 3.19 41.97
N VAL A 386 -58.69 2.60 40.80
CA VAL A 386 -59.85 1.72 40.55
C VAL A 386 -59.74 0.42 41.34
N ASN A 387 -58.54 -0.15 41.45
CA ASN A 387 -58.31 -1.38 42.22
C ASN A 387 -58.50 -1.19 43.73
N THR A 388 -58.05 -0.04 44.26
CA THR A 388 -58.30 0.33 45.67
C THR A 388 -59.78 0.58 45.95
N GLN A 389 -60.50 1.23 45.03
CA GLN A 389 -61.95 1.41 45.14
C GLN A 389 -62.73 0.09 45.00
N ALA A 390 -62.26 -0.86 44.19
CA ALA A 390 -62.85 -2.19 44.08
C ALA A 390 -62.69 -2.99 45.38
N MET A 391 -61.51 -2.91 46.01
CA MET A 391 -61.27 -3.51 47.32
C MET A 391 -62.12 -2.87 48.44
N GLU A 392 -62.29 -1.55 48.44
CA GLU A 392 -63.16 -0.86 49.41
C GLU A 392 -64.65 -1.22 49.22
N ALA A 393 -65.05 -1.58 48.01
CA ALA A 393 -66.39 -2.05 47.68
C ALA A 393 -66.60 -3.58 47.88
N GLY A 394 -65.57 -4.32 48.31
CA GLY A 394 -65.64 -5.74 48.63
C GLY A 394 -65.70 -6.68 47.42
N LEU A 395 -65.13 -6.30 46.28
CA LEU A 395 -64.98 -7.12 45.08
C LEU A 395 -63.61 -7.79 44.98
#